data_AF-D4DUH5-F1
#
_entry.id   AF-D4DUH5-F1
#
_cell.length_a   1.000
_cell.length_b   1.000
_cell.length_c   1.000
_cell.angle_alpha   90.00
_cell.angle_beta   90.00
_cell.angle_gamma   90.00
#
_symmetry.space_group_name_H-M   'P 1'
#
loop_
_entity.id
_entity.type
_entity.pdbx_description
1 polymer ?
#
loop_
_entity_poly.entity_id
_entity_poly.type
_entity_poly.pdbx_seq_one_letter_code
_entity_poly.pdbx_strand_id
1 'polypeptide(L)'
;MLQKLQPLNLTPAFDLQPEPLSTVFRRTTRALEIDDLHFHDSRREALTRMAKKVNVMDLAKISGHRDIKILLNTYYTPDAASLADLLD
;
A
#
# COMPACT_ATOMS: atom_id res chain seq x y z
N MET A 1 -20.61 10.58 11.24
CA MET A 1 -20.67 10.87 9.79
C MET A 1 -20.58 9.59 8.96
N LEU A 2 -19.61 8.71 9.19
CA LEU A 2 -19.45 7.42 8.49
C LEU A 2 -20.56 6.37 8.75
N GLN A 3 -21.21 6.38 9.92
CA GLN A 3 -22.36 5.49 10.20
C GLN A 3 -23.57 5.75 9.28
N LYS A 4 -23.67 6.93 8.66
CA LYS A 4 -24.76 7.24 7.72
C LYS A 4 -24.59 6.60 6.34
N LEU A 5 -23.45 5.94 6.09
CA LEU A 5 -23.14 5.26 4.82
C LEU A 5 -23.53 3.77 4.83
N GLN A 6 -24.03 3.23 5.95
CA GLN A 6 -24.22 1.80 6.15
C GLN A 6 -25.40 1.14 5.40
N PRO A 7 -26.23 1.85 4.62
CA PRO A 7 -26.99 1.16 3.58
C PRO A 7 -26.96 1.90 2.24
N LEU A 8 -25.85 2.55 1.86
CA LEU A 8 -25.66 2.77 0.43
C LEU A 8 -25.24 1.42 -0.16
N ASN A 9 -26.17 0.77 -0.85
CA ASN A 9 -25.86 -0.26 -1.85
C ASN A 9 -25.04 0.42 -2.95
N LEU A 10 -23.78 0.75 -2.64
CA LEU A 10 -22.84 1.30 -3.58
C LEU A 10 -22.55 0.19 -4.58
N THR A 11 -22.83 0.46 -5.84
CA THR A 11 -22.25 -0.34 -6.92
C THR A 11 -20.73 -0.30 -6.72
N PRO A 12 -20.04 -1.45 -6.73
CA PRO A 12 -18.60 -1.47 -6.61
C PRO A 12 -17.99 -0.50 -7.63
N ALA A 13 -17.12 0.41 -7.19
CA ALA A 13 -16.42 1.32 -8.08
C ALA A 13 -15.63 0.56 -9.16
N PHE A 14 -15.21 -0.66 -8.82
CA PHE A 14 -14.66 -1.63 -9.74
C PHE A 14 -15.49 -2.90 -9.66
N ASP A 15 -16.16 -3.25 -10.75
CA ASP A 15 -16.88 -4.53 -10.89
C ASP A 15 -15.89 -5.65 -11.23
N LEU A 16 -14.99 -5.96 -10.29
CA LEU A 16 -13.95 -6.95 -10.44
C LEU A 16 -14.02 -7.96 -9.30
N GLN A 17 -14.17 -9.24 -9.66
CA GLN A 17 -13.96 -10.32 -8.70
C GLN A 17 -12.45 -10.49 -8.44
N PRO A 18 -12.04 -10.94 -7.23
CA PRO A 18 -10.62 -11.09 -6.88
C PRO A 18 -9.84 -12.03 -7.82
N GLU A 19 -10.43 -13.14 -8.24
CA GLU A 19 -9.80 -14.13 -9.12
C GLU A 19 -9.47 -13.58 -10.52
N PRO A 20 -10.40 -12.90 -11.23
CA PRO A 20 -10.09 -12.20 -12.47
C PRO A 20 -8.94 -11.20 -12.37
N LEU A 21 -8.82 -10.47 -11.26
CA LEU A 21 -7.82 -9.41 -11.10
C LEU A 21 -6.39 -9.97 -11.17
N SER A 22 -6.10 -11.03 -10.41
CA SER A 22 -4.80 -11.70 -10.42
C SER A 22 -4.47 -12.27 -11.80
N THR A 23 -5.47 -12.81 -12.49
CA THR A 23 -5.31 -13.37 -13.85
C THR A 23 -4.99 -12.28 -14.87
N VAL A 24 -5.73 -11.17 -14.85
CA VAL A 24 -5.49 -10.02 -15.74
C VAL A 24 -4.11 -9.42 -15.46
N PHE A 25 -3.75 -9.22 -14.20
CA PHE A 25 -2.44 -8.69 -13.82
C PHE A 25 -1.30 -9.57 -14.36
N ARG A 26 -1.35 -10.88 -14.12
CA ARG A 26 -0.33 -11.83 -14.60
C ARG A 26 -0.25 -11.91 -16.13
N ARG A 27 -1.38 -11.79 -16.82
CA ARG A 27 -1.39 -11.74 -18.29
C ARG A 27 -0.68 -10.49 -18.81
N THR A 28 -0.95 -9.35 -18.19
CA THR A 28 -0.31 -8.07 -18.54
C THR A 28 1.19 -8.10 -18.25
N THR A 29 1.63 -8.59 -17.08
CA THR A 29 3.07 -8.67 -16.76
C THR A 29 3.82 -9.58 -17.72
N ARG A 30 3.25 -10.74 -18.08
CA ARG A 30 3.82 -11.63 -19.10
C ARG A 30 3.90 -10.99 -20.48
N ALA A 31 2.87 -10.25 -20.90
CA ALA A 31 2.85 -9.56 -22.18
C ALA A 31 3.90 -8.43 -22.26
N LEU A 32 4.31 -7.89 -21.12
CA LEU A 32 5.36 -6.88 -20.99
C LEU A 32 6.74 -7.49 -20.67
N GLU A 33 6.87 -8.81 -20.68
CA GLU A 33 8.11 -9.54 -20.37
C GLU A 33 8.70 -9.17 -18.99
N ILE A 34 7.82 -8.90 -18.02
CA ILE A 34 8.21 -8.62 -16.63
C ILE A 34 8.18 -9.92 -15.84
N ASP A 35 9.36 -10.40 -15.48
CA ASP A 35 9.54 -11.60 -14.67
C ASP A 35 9.33 -11.32 -13.17
N ASP A 36 8.83 -12.32 -12.45
CA ASP A 36 8.67 -12.37 -10.99
C ASP A 36 7.85 -11.23 -10.33
N LEU A 37 7.05 -10.48 -11.11
CA LEU A 37 6.18 -9.44 -10.56
C LEU A 37 4.80 -9.98 -10.19
N HIS A 38 4.45 -9.87 -8.91
CA HIS A 38 3.15 -10.27 -8.37
C HIS A 38 2.26 -9.08 -8.02
N PHE A 39 0.94 -9.29 -7.99
CA PHE A 39 0.00 -8.21 -7.69
C PHE A 39 0.24 -7.58 -6.30
N HIS A 40 0.65 -8.37 -5.30
CA HIS A 40 0.92 -7.86 -3.95
C HIS A 40 2.17 -6.98 -3.87
N ASP A 41 3.09 -7.05 -4.85
CA ASP A 41 4.26 -6.18 -4.91
C ASP A 41 3.88 -4.74 -5.20
N SER A 42 2.74 -4.50 -5.87
CA SER A 42 2.18 -3.15 -6.05
C SER A 42 1.95 -2.44 -4.71
N ARG A 43 1.47 -3.18 -3.70
CA ARG A 43 1.29 -2.66 -2.34
C ARG A 43 2.64 -2.42 -1.68
N ARG A 44 3.61 -3.33 -1.81
CA ARG A 44 4.95 -3.15 -1.22
C ARG A 44 5.64 -1.92 -1.79
N GLU A 45 5.56 -1.72 -3.10
CA GLU A 45 6.14 -0.57 -3.79
C GLU A 45 5.47 0.74 -3.36
N ALA A 46 4.14 0.77 -3.29
CA ALA A 46 3.39 1.93 -2.81
C ALA A 46 3.78 2.31 -1.38
N LEU A 47 3.89 1.34 -0.48
CA LEU A 47 4.30 1.57 0.92
C LEU A 47 5.73 2.08 1.02
N THR A 48 6.65 1.50 0.24
CA THR A 48 8.05 1.93 0.18
C THR A 48 8.18 3.39 -0.27
N ARG A 49 7.41 3.79 -1.30
CA ARG A 49 7.39 5.19 -1.77
C ARG A 49 6.74 6.14 -0.77
N MET A 50 5.67 5.73 -0.10
CA MET A 50 5.00 6.57 0.89
C MET A 50 5.82 6.74 2.17
N ALA A 51 6.57 5.73 2.60
CA ALA A 51 7.43 5.81 3.79
C ALA A 51 8.47 6.93 3.71
N LYS A 52 8.84 7.37 2.50
CA LYS A 52 9.71 8.53 2.26
C LYS A 52 9.02 9.89 2.42
N LYS A 53 7.69 9.90 2.54
CA LYS A 53 6.85 11.12 2.51
C LYS A 53 6.01 11.31 3.76
N VAL A 54 5.72 10.23 4.48
CA VAL A 54 4.88 10.26 5.69
C VAL A 54 5.55 9.46 6.79
N ASN A 55 5.30 9.83 8.04
CA ASN A 55 5.77 9.06 9.19
C ASN A 55 5.07 7.69 9.26
N VAL A 56 5.64 6.79 10.06
CA VAL A 56 5.16 5.40 10.18
C VAL A 56 3.71 5.29 10.67
N MET A 57 3.23 6.24 11.48
CA MET A 57 1.87 6.21 12.01
C MET A 57 0.82 6.62 10.98
N ASP A 58 1.12 7.64 10.20
CA ASP A 58 0.27 8.04 9.09
C ASP A 58 0.28 6.96 7.99
N LEU A 59 1.44 6.35 7.74
CA LEU A 59 1.54 5.20 6.85
C LEU A 59 0.66 4.04 7.31
N ALA A 60 0.62 3.74 8.62
CA ALA A 60 -0.24 2.70 9.19
C ALA A 60 -1.72 2.98 8.94
N LYS A 61 -2.17 4.22 9.15
CA LYS A 61 -3.56 4.64 8.89
C LYS A 61 -3.92 4.56 7.42
N ILE A 62 -3.06 5.08 6.53
CA ILE A 62 -3.29 5.07 5.07
C ILE A 62 -3.36 3.64 4.55
N SER A 63 -2.44 2.79 5.02
CA SER A 63 -2.31 1.43 4.51
C SER A 63 -3.27 0.43 5.16
N GLY A 64 -3.90 0.78 6.26
CA GLY A 64 -4.77 -0.12 7.04
C GLY A 64 -4.01 -1.20 7.81
N HIS A 65 -2.73 -0.99 8.14
CA HIS A 65 -2.00 -1.93 8.99
C HIS A 65 -2.43 -1.78 10.45
N ARG A 66 -2.86 -2.91 11.05
CA ARG A 66 -3.16 -3.00 12.49
C ARG A 66 -1.90 -3.09 13.34
N ASP A 67 -0.89 -3.80 12.84
CA ASP A 67 0.41 -3.91 13.48
C ASP A 67 1.43 -3.00 12.78
N ILE A 68 1.85 -1.97 13.51
CA ILE A 68 2.79 -0.94 13.05
C ILE A 68 4.21 -1.50 12.94
N LYS A 69 4.54 -2.55 13.71
CA LYS A 69 5.89 -3.16 13.71
C LYS A 69 6.28 -3.66 12.32
N ILE A 70 5.30 -4.12 11.54
CA ILE A 70 5.53 -4.55 10.16
C ILE A 70 6.05 -3.38 9.33
N LEU A 71 5.45 -2.20 9.47
CA LEU A 71 5.85 -1.02 8.71
C LEU A 71 7.20 -0.48 9.18
N LEU A 72 7.43 -0.49 10.50
CA LEU A 72 8.70 -0.07 11.09
C LEU A 72 9.86 -0.96 10.61
N ASN A 73 9.67 -2.28 10.61
CA ASN A 73 10.74 -3.21 10.25
C ASN A 73 10.98 -3.32 8.74
N THR A 74 9.98 -3.00 7.92
CA THR A 74 10.04 -3.25 6.46
C THR A 74 10.27 -1.97 5.66
N TYR A 75 9.68 -0.85 6.05
CA TYR A 75 9.65 0.37 5.23
C TYR A 75 10.25 1.58 5.93
N TYR A 76 10.35 1.59 7.26
CA TYR A 76 10.97 2.69 7.98
C TYR A 76 12.50 2.59 7.87
N THR A 77 13.07 3.45 7.03
CA THR A 77 14.51 3.56 6.79
C THR A 77 14.92 5.03 6.90
N PRO A 78 14.84 5.62 8.10
CA PRO A 78 15.21 7.01 8.28
C PRO A 78 16.71 7.16 8.03
N ASP A 79 17.09 8.20 7.31
CA ASP A 79 18.49 8.57 7.23
C ASP A 79 18.91 9.30 8.51
N ALA A 80 20.15 9.07 8.95
CA ALA A 80 20.64 9.61 10.22
C ALA A 80 20.70 11.15 10.21
N ALA A 81 20.85 11.78 9.04
CA ALA A 81 20.86 13.22 8.90
C ALA A 81 19.45 13.81 9.13
N SER A 82 18.41 13.27 8.50
CA SER A 82 17.02 13.68 8.74
C SER A 82 16.57 13.43 10.18
N LEU A 83 17.15 12.43 10.87
CA LEU A 83 16.89 12.24 12.31
C LEU A 83 17.59 13.29 13.17
N ALA A 84 18.79 13.73 12.80
CA ALA A 84 19.49 14.79 13.50
C ALA A 84 18.75 16.13 13.35
N ASP A 85 18.24 16.44 12.15
CA ASP A 85 17.43 17.64 11.88
C ASP A 85 16.15 17.71 12.72
N LEU A 86 15.66 16.59 13.25
CA LEU A 86 14.50 16.54 14.16
C LEU A 86 14.84 16.94 15.61
N LEU A 87 16.12 16.99 15.97
CA LEU A 87 16.61 17.24 17.33
C LEU A 87 17.20 18.64 17.53
N ASP A 88 17.39 19.40 16.45
CA ASP A 88 17.82 20.80 16.45
C ASP A 88 16.64 21.79 16.62
#